data_AF-A0AAU9G3H4-F1
#
_entry.id   AF-A0AAU9G3H4-F1
#
_cell.length_a   1.000
_cell.length_b   1.000
_cell.length_c   1.000
_cell.angle_alpha   90.00
_cell.angle_beta   90.00
_cell.angle_gamma   90.00
#
_symmetry.space_group_name_H-M   'P 1'
#
loop_
_entity.id
_entity.type
_entity.pdbx_description
1 polymer ?
#
loop_
_entity_poly.entity_id
_entity_poly.type
_entity_poly.pdbx_seq_one_letter_code
_entity_poly.pdbx_strand_id
1 'polypeptide(L)'
;MSKLSICLLLVVVLVVAIQADGDGRRPCEGRCTIRDLNSPRLLCVRDPRSNTCTKLRPCRLRELNCRRRDSGLAPLKASCTTRCRNILGGSGVSGQCAKRIRTQSPRSSDSKRVRECRRRKCIDDNIAGCWKDRQGACIVQTRCEASRRNCVRQSNQWIRTSQWRCSGNVQGGGARKCRNQPIVIKD
;
A
#
# COMPACT_ATOMS: atom_id res chain seq x y z
N MET A 1 44.83 48.82 -11.17
CA MET A 1 43.77 47.79 -11.24
C MET A 1 43.57 47.40 -12.70
N SER A 2 43.87 46.15 -13.05
CA SER A 2 43.86 45.69 -14.45
C SER A 2 42.45 45.75 -15.03
N LYS A 3 42.31 46.25 -16.27
CA LYS A 3 41.03 46.31 -17.01
C LYS A 3 40.32 44.94 -17.06
N LEU A 4 41.11 43.86 -17.04
CA LEU A 4 40.62 42.49 -16.96
C LEU A 4 39.84 42.19 -15.66
N SER A 5 40.26 42.77 -14.53
CA SER A 5 39.60 42.57 -13.23
C SER A 5 38.22 43.23 -13.19
N ILE A 6 38.07 44.38 -13.87
CA ILE A 6 36.79 45.09 -13.97
C ILE A 6 35.83 44.31 -14.89
N CYS A 7 36.33 43.80 -16.02
CA CYS A 7 35.53 42.96 -16.92
C CYS A 7 35.05 41.67 -16.23
N LEU A 8 35.90 41.01 -15.45
CA LEU A 8 35.52 39.81 -14.70
C LEU A 8 34.44 40.12 -13.65
N LEU A 9 34.56 41.23 -12.93
CA LEU A 9 33.54 41.66 -11.96
C LEU A 9 32.20 41.95 -12.64
N LEU A 10 32.20 42.62 -13.80
CA LEU A 10 30.98 42.89 -14.57
C LEU A 10 30.32 41.60 -15.06
N VAL A 11 31.10 40.62 -15.54
CA VAL A 11 30.57 39.32 -15.97
C VAL A 11 29.96 38.57 -14.79
N VAL A 12 30.60 38.59 -13.62
CA VAL A 12 30.05 37.94 -12.41
C VAL A 12 28.75 38.62 -11.97
N VAL A 13 28.68 39.95 -11.96
CA VAL A 13 27.44 40.69 -11.65
C VAL A 13 26.33 40.37 -12.66
N LEU A 14 26.66 40.27 -13.96
CA LEU A 14 25.71 39.91 -15.00
C LEU A 14 25.15 38.49 -14.78
N VAL A 15 26.02 37.51 -14.50
CA VAL A 15 25.61 36.12 -14.26
C VAL A 15 24.74 36.00 -13.00
N VAL A 16 25.04 36.74 -11.93
CA VAL A 16 24.20 36.77 -10.72
C VAL A 16 22.84 37.42 -11.00
N ALA A 17 22.79 38.49 -11.81
CA ALA A 17 21.53 39.12 -12.20
C ALA A 17 20.66 38.19 -13.06
N ILE A 18 21.26 37.44 -14.01
CA ILE A 18 20.54 36.49 -14.87
C ILE A 18 20.01 35.29 -14.05
N GLN A 19 20.75 34.85 -13.01
CA GLN A 19 20.27 33.79 -12.12
C GLN A 19 19.14 34.24 -11.20
N ALA A 20 19.09 35.53 -10.82
CA ALA A 20 18.00 36.09 -10.03
C ALA A 20 16.69 36.20 -10.82
N ASP A 21 16.77 36.39 -12.14
CA ASP A 21 15.60 36.52 -13.04
C ASP A 21 15.13 35.16 -13.63
N GLY A 22 15.90 34.09 -13.37
CA GLY A 22 15.62 32.73 -13.84
C GLY A 22 14.49 32.01 -13.11
N ASP A 23 13.87 32.62 -12.11
CA ASP A 23 12.73 32.06 -11.39
C ASP A 23 11.44 32.38 -12.16
N GLY A 24 11.28 31.74 -13.32
CA GLY A 24 10.19 31.91 -14.28
C GLY A 24 8.80 31.75 -13.66
N ARG A 25 8.34 32.78 -12.95
CA ARG A 25 6.99 32.92 -12.43
C ARG A 25 6.07 33.11 -13.62
N ARG A 26 5.64 31.98 -14.21
CA ARG A 26 4.58 31.98 -15.21
C ARG A 26 3.42 32.83 -14.69
N PRO A 27 2.87 33.75 -15.50
CA PRO A 27 1.73 34.57 -15.12
C PRO A 27 0.62 33.70 -14.55
N CYS A 28 -0.02 34.19 -13.50
CA CYS A 28 -1.15 33.51 -12.92
C CYS A 28 -2.32 33.46 -13.90
N GLU A 29 -2.58 32.27 -14.44
CA GLU A 29 -3.73 32.04 -15.31
C GLU A 29 -5.04 32.39 -14.57
N GLY A 30 -5.95 33.03 -15.30
CA GLY A 30 -7.04 33.85 -14.79
C GLY A 30 -7.95 33.28 -13.69
N ARG A 31 -8.72 34.21 -13.10
CA ARG A 31 -9.70 33.96 -12.04
C ARG A 31 -10.77 32.94 -12.47
N CYS A 32 -11.42 32.33 -11.48
CA CYS A 32 -12.60 31.49 -11.70
C CYS A 32 -13.63 32.25 -12.53
N THR A 33 -14.05 31.66 -13.64
CA THR A 33 -15.20 32.15 -14.41
C THR A 33 -16.51 31.74 -13.75
N ILE A 34 -17.64 32.35 -14.14
CA ILE A 34 -18.98 31.95 -13.68
C ILE A 34 -19.23 30.45 -14.00
N ARG A 35 -18.79 29.97 -15.16
CA ARG A 35 -18.89 28.56 -15.56
C ARG A 35 -18.12 27.65 -14.60
N ASP A 36 -16.92 28.06 -14.18
CA ASP A 36 -16.12 27.29 -13.22
C ASP A 36 -16.78 27.23 -11.84
N LEU A 37 -17.40 28.34 -11.42
CA LEU A 37 -18.12 28.43 -10.16
C LEU A 37 -19.39 27.56 -10.15
N ASN A 38 -19.98 27.29 -11.31
CA ASN A 38 -21.14 26.41 -11.44
C ASN A 38 -20.76 24.93 -11.58
N SER A 39 -19.48 24.58 -11.80
CA SER A 39 -19.05 23.20 -11.99
C SER A 39 -19.15 22.36 -10.71
N PRO A 40 -19.92 21.26 -10.64
CA PRO A 40 -20.11 20.47 -9.40
C PRO A 40 -18.83 19.77 -8.90
N ARG A 41 -17.75 19.79 -9.69
CA ARG A 41 -16.49 19.12 -9.37
C ARG A 41 -15.78 19.78 -8.18
N LEU A 42 -15.59 19.00 -7.12
CA LEU A 42 -14.83 19.41 -5.93
C LEU A 42 -13.59 18.52 -5.77
N LEU A 43 -12.48 19.17 -5.45
CA LEU A 43 -11.23 18.54 -5.06
C LEU A 43 -11.09 18.61 -3.54
N CYS A 44 -10.48 17.59 -2.95
CA CYS A 44 -10.03 17.67 -1.57
C CYS A 44 -8.57 18.13 -1.57
N VAL A 45 -8.26 19.21 -0.87
CA VAL A 45 -6.92 19.78 -0.80
C VAL A 45 -6.46 19.72 0.64
N ARG A 46 -5.25 19.19 0.88
CA ARG A 46 -4.67 19.08 2.22
C ARG A 46 -3.55 20.10 2.39
N ASP A 47 -3.61 20.87 3.45
CA ASP A 47 -2.46 21.61 3.95
C ASP A 47 -1.59 20.67 4.81
N PRO A 48 -0.33 20.41 4.41
CA PRO A 48 0.56 19.53 5.17
C PRO A 48 1.00 20.15 6.50
N ARG A 49 0.99 21.48 6.65
CA ARG A 49 1.45 22.15 7.87
C ARG A 49 0.44 22.03 9.01
N SER A 50 -0.83 22.28 8.70
CA SER A 50 -1.93 22.28 9.68
C SER A 50 -2.72 20.96 9.71
N ASN A 51 -2.49 20.06 8.76
CA ASN A 51 -3.31 18.87 8.52
C ASN A 51 -4.81 19.19 8.30
N THR A 52 -5.11 20.41 7.88
CA THR A 52 -6.44 20.86 7.48
C THR A 52 -6.72 20.43 6.04
N CYS A 53 -7.95 19.99 5.81
CA CYS A 53 -8.47 19.66 4.50
C CYS A 53 -9.51 20.69 4.09
N THR A 54 -9.50 21.09 2.82
CA THR A 54 -10.47 22.05 2.26
C THR A 54 -11.04 21.48 0.96
N LYS A 55 -12.36 21.56 0.81
CA LYS A 55 -13.00 21.27 -0.47
C LYS A 55 -12.85 22.49 -1.37
N LEU A 56 -12.26 22.35 -2.55
CA LEU A 56 -12.08 23.45 -3.49
C LEU A 56 -12.49 23.03 -4.89
N ARG A 57 -13.14 23.93 -5.63
CA ARG A 57 -13.23 23.80 -7.08
C ARG A 57 -11.82 23.89 -7.70
N PRO A 58 -11.57 23.23 -8.85
CA PRO A 58 -10.27 23.30 -9.52
C PRO A 58 -9.77 24.73 -9.76
N CYS A 59 -10.64 25.63 -10.22
CA CYS A 59 -10.27 27.03 -10.45
C CYS A 59 -9.82 27.73 -9.16
N ARG A 60 -10.50 27.49 -8.03
CA ARG A 60 -10.17 28.07 -6.72
C ARG A 60 -8.83 27.58 -6.20
N LEU A 61 -8.48 26.31 -6.48
CA LEU A 61 -7.15 25.79 -6.18
C LEU A 61 -6.06 26.49 -7.01
N ARG A 62 -6.31 26.77 -8.29
CA ARG A 62 -5.36 27.55 -9.11
C ARG A 62 -5.16 28.95 -8.54
N GLU A 63 -6.24 29.68 -8.26
CA GLU A 63 -6.17 31.02 -7.66
C GLU A 63 -5.43 31.02 -6.33
N LEU A 64 -5.68 30.01 -5.49
CA LEU A 64 -4.99 29.87 -4.21
C LEU A 64 -3.50 29.58 -4.40
N ASN A 65 -3.14 28.67 -5.31
CA ASN A 65 -1.74 28.34 -5.59
C ASN A 65 -0.99 29.52 -6.21
N CYS A 66 -1.69 30.35 -6.97
CA CYS A 66 -1.18 31.62 -7.47
C CYS A 66 -0.78 32.57 -6.34
N ARG A 67 -1.72 32.90 -5.45
CA ARG A 67 -1.42 33.73 -4.28
C ARG A 67 -0.30 33.15 -3.41
N ARG A 68 -0.29 31.82 -3.24
CA ARG A 68 0.78 31.14 -2.51
C ARG A 68 2.14 31.31 -3.18
N ARG A 69 2.21 31.17 -4.50
CA ARG A 69 3.45 31.41 -5.27
C ARG A 69 3.94 32.84 -5.11
N ASP A 70 3.05 33.83 -5.21
CA ASP A 70 3.41 35.24 -5.01
C ASP A 70 3.98 35.50 -3.61
N SER A 71 3.51 34.74 -2.61
CA SER A 71 4.02 34.75 -1.23
C SER A 71 5.21 33.78 -0.99
N GLY A 72 5.82 33.21 -2.03
CA GLY A 72 6.94 32.26 -1.89
C GLY A 72 6.58 30.91 -1.25
N LEU A 73 5.30 30.59 -1.16
CA LEU A 73 4.80 29.34 -0.58
C LEU A 73 4.62 28.25 -1.65
N ALA A 74 4.99 27.03 -1.31
CA ALA A 74 4.77 25.86 -2.16
C ALA A 74 3.26 25.67 -2.49
N PRO A 75 2.93 25.28 -3.73
CA PRO A 75 1.55 25.06 -4.14
C PRO A 75 0.95 23.85 -3.43
N LEU A 76 -0.33 23.96 -3.10
CA LEU A 76 -1.12 22.85 -2.57
C LEU A 76 -1.52 21.92 -3.71
N LYS A 77 -1.56 20.61 -3.40
CA LYS A 77 -1.97 19.56 -4.33
C LYS A 77 -3.28 18.94 -3.88
N ALA A 78 -4.06 18.46 -4.86
CA ALA A 78 -5.23 17.64 -4.58
C ALA A 78 -4.79 16.34 -3.87
N SER A 79 -5.54 15.97 -2.85
CA SER A 79 -5.41 14.74 -2.07
C SER A 79 -6.58 13.81 -2.40
N CYS A 80 -6.54 12.57 -1.90
CA CYS A 80 -7.68 11.65 -2.00
C CYS A 80 -8.95 12.31 -1.45
N THR A 81 -10.04 12.23 -2.22
CA THR A 81 -11.36 12.79 -1.85
C THR A 81 -11.87 12.28 -0.50
N THR A 82 -11.54 11.04 -0.16
CA THR A 82 -11.87 10.40 1.13
C THR A 82 -11.30 11.13 2.35
N ARG A 83 -10.27 11.97 2.20
CA ARG A 83 -9.72 12.80 3.28
C ARG A 83 -10.65 13.95 3.67
N CYS A 84 -11.56 14.37 2.79
CA CYS A 84 -12.55 15.43 3.05
C CYS A 84 -13.94 14.87 3.38
N ARG A 85 -14.10 13.55 3.59
CA ARG A 85 -15.41 12.90 3.74
C ARG A 85 -16.22 13.39 4.96
N ASN A 86 -15.55 13.87 6.01
CA ASN A 86 -16.20 14.38 7.22
C ASN A 86 -16.51 15.88 7.13
N ILE A 87 -16.12 16.55 6.04
CA ILE A 87 -16.36 17.98 5.84
C ILE A 87 -17.67 18.10 5.06
N LEU A 88 -18.68 18.72 5.65
CA LEU A 88 -19.98 18.94 5.00
C LEU A 88 -19.96 20.24 4.18
N GLY A 89 -20.82 20.35 3.17
CA GLY A 89 -20.91 21.53 2.32
C GLY A 89 -19.97 21.53 1.10
N GLY A 90 -19.93 22.69 0.44
CA GLY A 90 -19.35 22.89 -0.89
C GLY A 90 -17.92 23.43 -0.91
N SER A 91 -17.58 24.11 -2.00
CA SER A 91 -16.26 24.72 -2.18
C SER A 91 -16.01 25.82 -1.15
N GLY A 92 -14.81 25.85 -0.57
CA GLY A 92 -14.38 26.80 0.46
C GLY A 92 -14.48 26.24 1.88
N VAL A 93 -15.24 25.17 2.10
CA VAL A 93 -15.37 24.60 3.45
C VAL A 93 -14.12 23.82 3.83
N SER A 94 -13.60 24.11 5.01
CA SER A 94 -12.41 23.50 5.60
C SER A 94 -12.71 22.79 6.91
N GLY A 95 -11.90 21.80 7.25
CA GLY A 95 -11.96 21.09 8.52
C GLY A 95 -10.79 20.13 8.68
N GLN A 96 -10.75 19.40 9.80
CA GLN A 96 -9.72 18.40 10.02
C GLN A 96 -9.80 17.28 8.97
N CYS A 97 -8.66 16.94 8.37
CA CYS A 97 -8.63 15.84 7.41
C CYS A 97 -9.02 14.51 8.07
N ALA A 98 -9.96 13.78 7.48
CA ALA A 98 -10.31 12.43 7.91
C ALA A 98 -9.10 11.50 7.83
N LYS A 99 -8.97 10.56 8.78
CA LYS A 99 -7.90 9.56 8.78
C LYS A 99 -7.87 8.82 7.43
N ARG A 100 -6.68 8.61 6.87
CA ARG A 100 -6.51 7.90 5.59
C ARG A 100 -7.17 6.53 5.74
N ILE A 101 -8.12 6.22 4.87
CA ILE A 101 -8.62 4.86 4.73
C ILE A 101 -7.41 4.04 4.27
N ARG A 102 -6.77 3.35 5.20
CA ARG A 102 -5.90 2.24 4.83
C ARG A 102 -6.86 1.21 4.27
N THR A 103 -6.85 1.01 2.95
CA THR A 103 -7.31 -0.26 2.40
C THR A 103 -6.55 -1.29 3.20
N GLN A 104 -7.25 -2.00 4.09
CA GLN A 104 -6.65 -3.11 4.79
C GLN A 104 -6.32 -4.10 3.68
N SER A 105 -5.07 -4.10 3.20
CA SER A 105 -4.56 -5.29 2.53
C SER A 105 -4.88 -6.45 3.47
N PRO A 106 -5.46 -7.55 2.97
CA PRO A 106 -5.93 -8.62 3.83
C PRO A 106 -4.82 -8.96 4.81
N ARG A 107 -5.17 -8.93 6.10
CA ARG A 107 -4.33 -9.29 7.23
C ARG A 107 -3.82 -10.72 7.06
N SER A 108 -2.85 -10.93 6.18
CA SER A 108 -1.92 -12.03 6.29
C SER A 108 -0.63 -11.40 6.80
N SER A 109 -0.31 -11.64 8.07
CA SER A 109 1.07 -11.52 8.58
C SER A 109 2.06 -12.36 7.76
N ASP A 110 1.54 -13.25 6.92
CA ASP A 110 2.27 -14.05 5.95
C ASP A 110 3.06 -13.17 4.96
N SER A 111 4.36 -13.46 4.86
CA SER A 111 5.26 -12.84 3.89
C SER A 111 4.81 -13.09 2.45
N LYS A 112 5.29 -12.28 1.50
CA LYS A 112 5.03 -12.45 0.05
C LYS A 112 5.28 -13.90 -0.40
N ARG A 113 6.35 -14.52 0.10
CA ARG A 113 6.73 -15.91 -0.18
C ARG A 113 5.66 -16.92 0.27
N VAL A 114 5.11 -16.75 1.47
CA VAL A 114 4.05 -17.64 1.99
C VAL A 114 2.78 -17.51 1.15
N ARG A 115 2.41 -16.27 0.79
CA ARG A 115 1.24 -16.01 -0.05
C ARG A 115 1.37 -16.64 -1.44
N GLU A 116 2.55 -16.54 -2.04
CA GLU A 116 2.86 -17.15 -3.32
C GLU A 116 2.82 -18.68 -3.24
N CYS A 117 3.41 -19.27 -2.20
CA CYS A 117 3.38 -20.71 -1.96
C CYS A 117 1.94 -21.25 -1.88
N ARG A 118 1.04 -20.59 -1.12
CA ARG A 118 -0.37 -21.04 -1.01
C ARG A 118 -1.18 -20.89 -2.30
N ARG A 119 -0.76 -20.00 -3.20
CA ARG A 119 -1.43 -19.73 -4.49
C ARG A 119 -0.98 -20.65 -5.62
N ARG A 120 0.06 -21.45 -5.43
CA ARG A 120 0.50 -22.42 -6.44
C ARG A 120 -0.65 -23.34 -6.82
N LYS A 121 -0.87 -23.51 -8.14
CA LYS A 121 -1.88 -24.41 -8.68
C LYS A 121 -1.52 -25.83 -8.25
N CYS A 122 -2.53 -26.57 -7.82
CA CYS A 122 -2.34 -27.95 -7.43
C CYS A 122 -2.63 -28.86 -8.63
N ILE A 123 -1.74 -29.82 -8.85
CA ILE A 123 -1.78 -30.77 -9.96
C ILE A 123 -2.04 -32.13 -9.30
N ASP A 124 -3.22 -32.69 -9.55
CA ASP A 124 -3.74 -33.97 -9.04
C ASP A 124 -3.91 -34.09 -7.52
N ASP A 125 -5.07 -33.63 -7.02
CA ASP A 125 -5.41 -33.61 -5.60
C ASP A 125 -6.50 -34.59 -5.17
N ASN A 126 -6.96 -35.46 -6.06
CA ASN A 126 -8.20 -36.21 -5.81
C ASN A 126 -8.02 -37.35 -4.79
N ILE A 127 -6.79 -37.64 -4.37
CA ILE A 127 -6.48 -38.75 -3.46
C ILE A 127 -6.02 -38.20 -2.11
N ALA A 128 -6.86 -38.36 -1.10
CA ALA A 128 -6.48 -38.12 0.28
C ALA A 128 -5.63 -39.28 0.81
N GLY A 129 -4.58 -38.95 1.57
CA GLY A 129 -3.71 -39.92 2.21
C GLY A 129 -3.45 -39.56 3.67
N CYS A 130 -2.79 -40.45 4.39
CA CYS A 130 -2.33 -40.17 5.75
C CYS A 130 -1.03 -39.37 5.71
N TRP A 131 -0.99 -38.29 6.49
CA TRP A 131 0.18 -37.43 6.66
C TRP A 131 0.51 -37.33 8.13
N LYS A 132 1.79 -37.43 8.48
CA LYS A 132 2.30 -37.21 9.83
C LYS A 132 3.15 -35.96 9.90
N ASP A 133 3.21 -35.34 11.08
CA ASP A 133 4.20 -34.33 11.39
C ASP A 133 5.28 -34.88 12.35
N ARG A 134 6.30 -34.08 12.65
CA ARG A 134 7.41 -34.51 13.54
C ARG A 134 7.00 -34.59 15.01
N GLN A 135 5.90 -33.94 15.39
CA GLN A 135 5.34 -33.99 16.73
C GLN A 135 4.48 -35.24 16.97
N GLY A 136 4.32 -36.10 15.96
CA GLY A 136 3.57 -37.35 16.08
C GLY A 136 2.07 -37.18 15.87
N ALA A 137 1.63 -36.05 15.32
CA ALA A 137 0.26 -35.89 14.86
C ALA A 137 0.09 -36.47 13.45
N CYS A 138 -1.09 -37.00 13.18
CA CYS A 138 -1.53 -37.61 11.93
C CYS A 138 -2.85 -36.99 11.47
N ILE A 139 -2.99 -36.78 10.16
CA ILE A 139 -4.19 -36.21 9.54
C ILE A 139 -4.41 -36.83 8.15
N VAL A 140 -5.67 -36.98 7.75
CA VAL A 140 -6.04 -37.39 6.39
C VAL A 140 -6.29 -36.14 5.56
N GLN A 141 -5.50 -35.94 4.51
CA GLN A 141 -5.57 -34.76 3.64
C GLN A 141 -4.97 -35.05 2.27
N THR A 142 -5.26 -34.20 1.29
CA THR A 142 -4.68 -34.28 -0.06
C THR A 142 -3.24 -33.76 -0.07
N ARG A 143 -2.54 -34.02 -1.17
CA ARG A 143 -1.20 -33.48 -1.39
C ARG A 143 -1.18 -31.94 -1.40
N CYS A 144 -2.15 -31.30 -2.05
CA CYS A 144 -2.26 -29.84 -2.05
C CYS A 144 -2.58 -29.26 -0.68
N GLU A 145 -3.48 -29.89 0.09
CA GLU A 145 -3.77 -29.45 1.44
C GLU A 145 -2.51 -29.49 2.32
N ALA A 146 -1.75 -30.58 2.24
CA ALA A 146 -0.46 -30.71 2.92
C ALA A 146 0.54 -29.63 2.47
N SER A 147 0.69 -29.42 1.15
CA SER A 147 1.60 -28.42 0.56
C SER A 147 1.27 -26.99 1.03
N ARG A 148 -0.01 -26.61 1.00
CA ARG A 148 -0.48 -25.28 1.45
C ARG A 148 -0.24 -25.07 2.94
N ARG A 149 -0.46 -26.09 3.78
CA ARG A 149 -0.17 -26.03 5.22
C ARG A 149 1.34 -25.97 5.49
N ASN A 150 2.14 -26.63 4.67
CA ASN A 150 3.60 -26.60 4.77
C ASN A 150 4.22 -25.25 4.37
N CYS A 151 3.50 -24.39 3.63
CA CYS A 151 3.98 -23.04 3.31
C CYS A 151 4.36 -22.18 4.53
N VAL A 152 3.77 -22.45 5.70
CA VAL A 152 4.11 -21.77 6.97
C VAL A 152 4.86 -22.65 7.97
N ARG A 153 5.00 -23.96 7.70
CA ARG A 153 5.69 -24.91 8.57
C ARG A 153 7.11 -25.14 8.05
N GLN A 154 8.11 -24.55 8.72
CA GLN A 154 9.51 -24.74 8.34
C GLN A 154 10.07 -26.08 8.85
N SER A 155 9.84 -26.42 10.12
CA SER A 155 10.44 -27.59 10.78
C SER A 155 9.48 -28.74 11.08
N ASN A 156 8.16 -28.46 11.19
CA ASN A 156 7.13 -29.46 11.52
C ASN A 156 6.19 -29.72 10.31
N GLN A 157 6.77 -30.05 9.16
CA GLN A 157 6.02 -30.29 7.93
C GLN A 157 5.21 -31.58 7.98
N TRP A 158 4.07 -31.57 7.29
CA TRP A 158 3.30 -32.76 6.99
C TRP A 158 4.01 -33.58 5.92
N ILE A 159 4.31 -34.83 6.24
CA ILE A 159 4.99 -35.80 5.37
C ILE A 159 4.08 -37.03 5.22
N ARG A 160 4.00 -37.57 4.01
CA ARG A 160 3.17 -38.75 3.74
C ARG A 160 3.63 -39.95 4.58
N THR A 161 2.68 -40.72 5.09
CA THR A 161 2.96 -41.92 5.90
C THR A 161 1.96 -43.03 5.58
N SER A 162 2.17 -44.22 6.15
CA SER A 162 1.24 -45.36 6.02
C SER A 162 -0.19 -44.96 6.42
N GLN A 163 -1.17 -45.34 5.59
CA GLN A 163 -2.60 -45.12 5.81
C GLN A 163 -3.08 -45.65 7.16
N TRP A 164 -2.51 -46.78 7.60
CA TRP A 164 -2.86 -47.43 8.86
C TRP A 164 -2.71 -46.50 10.07
N ARG A 165 -1.72 -45.58 10.07
CA ARG A 165 -1.50 -44.63 11.17
C ARG A 165 -2.66 -43.64 11.37
N CYS A 166 -3.45 -43.44 10.34
CA CYS A 166 -4.66 -42.62 10.34
C CYS A 166 -5.95 -43.47 10.36
N SER A 167 -5.90 -44.76 10.71
CA SER A 167 -7.10 -45.60 10.77
C SER A 167 -8.17 -44.97 11.66
N GLY A 168 -9.38 -44.81 11.11
CA GLY A 168 -10.51 -44.12 11.76
C GLY A 168 -10.51 -42.59 11.65
N ASN A 169 -9.54 -41.99 10.95
CA ASN A 169 -9.56 -40.57 10.61
C ASN A 169 -10.21 -40.35 9.24
N VAL A 170 -10.83 -39.19 9.05
CA VAL A 170 -11.50 -38.78 7.80
C VAL A 170 -10.83 -37.53 7.22
N GLN A 171 -10.93 -37.36 5.90
CA GLN A 171 -10.48 -36.15 5.23
C GLN A 171 -11.26 -34.93 5.74
N GLY A 172 -10.57 -33.80 5.93
CA GLY A 172 -11.17 -32.60 6.55
C GLY A 172 -11.29 -32.68 8.08
N GLY A 173 -11.00 -33.85 8.68
CA GLY A 173 -10.84 -34.00 10.12
C GLY A 173 -9.61 -33.25 10.65
N GLY A 174 -9.61 -32.98 11.95
CA GLY A 174 -8.47 -32.37 12.64
C GLY A 174 -7.25 -33.30 12.71
N ALA A 175 -6.10 -32.73 13.04
CA ALA A 175 -4.91 -33.51 13.37
C ALA A 175 -5.12 -34.26 14.70
N ARG A 176 -4.82 -35.56 14.71
CA ARG A 176 -4.93 -36.44 15.89
C ARG A 176 -3.60 -37.13 16.15
N LYS A 177 -3.41 -37.72 17.34
CA LYS A 177 -2.20 -38.52 17.60
C LYS A 177 -2.11 -39.69 16.60
N CYS A 178 -0.93 -39.91 16.01
CA CYS A 178 -0.70 -41.05 15.14
C CYS A 178 -0.87 -42.36 15.90
N ARG A 179 -1.46 -43.38 15.26
CA ARG A 179 -1.41 -44.73 15.82
C ARG A 179 0.01 -45.27 15.82
N ASN A 180 0.38 -45.91 16.91
CA ASN A 180 1.63 -46.66 17.05
C ASN A 180 1.40 -48.06 16.52
N GLN A 181 2.25 -48.51 15.60
CA GLN A 181 2.19 -49.88 15.10
C GLN A 181 2.49 -50.83 16.27
N PRO A 182 1.66 -51.85 16.53
CA PRO A 182 2.03 -52.87 17.50
C PRO A 182 3.32 -53.52 17.01
N ILE A 183 4.35 -53.53 17.85
CA ILE A 183 5.57 -54.28 17.59
C ILE A 183 5.16 -55.74 17.72
N VAL A 184 5.00 -56.43 16.60
CA VAL A 184 4.89 -57.89 16.61
C VAL A 184 6.31 -58.39 16.82
N ILE A 185 6.66 -58.72 18.06
CA ILE A 185 7.84 -59.52 18.36
C ILE A 185 7.52 -60.90 17.81
N LYS A 186 8.20 -61.30 16.73
CA LYS A 186 8.21 -62.71 16.30
C LYS A 186 9.28 -63.39 17.17
N ASP A 187 8.83 -64.27 18.05
CA ASP A 187 9.68 -65.30 18.66
C ASP A 187 10.13 -66.32 17.60
#